data_AF-K4L612-F1
#
_entry.id   AF-K4L612-F1
#
_cell.length_a   1.000
_cell.length_b   1.000
_cell.length_c   1.000
_cell.angle_alpha   90.00
_cell.angle_beta   90.00
_cell.angle_gamma   90.00
#
_symmetry.space_group_name_H-M   'P 1'
#
loop_
_entity.id
_entity.type
_entity.pdbx_description
1 polymer ?
#
loop_
_entity_poly.entity_id
_entity_poly.type
_entity_poly.pdbx_seq_one_letter_code
_entity_poly.pdbx_strand_id
1 'polypeptide(L)' 'MTVFQECCEYQLEYKLASASIWSIISSSLSAETVTYTKTGLVNGTSYGVRIKTKDSPSSWSGYSDIVEEISTAII' A
#
# COMPACT_ATOMS: atom_id res chain seq x y z
N MET A 1 13.79 -24.14 12.35
CA MET A 1 13.61 -22.71 12.04
C MET A 1 12.42 -22.65 11.10
N THR A 2 11.23 -22.61 11.68
CA THR A 2 9.97 -22.81 10.96
C THR A 2 9.40 -21.43 10.63
N VAL A 3 9.40 -21.15 9.33
CA VAL A 3 8.72 -20.07 8.59
C VAL A 3 7.77 -19.16 9.38
N PHE A 4 8.06 -17.85 9.35
CA PHE A 4 7.19 -16.79 9.82
C PHE A 4 5.95 -16.72 8.92
N GLN A 5 4.84 -17.29 9.41
CA GLN A 5 3.44 -17.06 9.07
C GLN A 5 3.10 -16.63 7.62
N GLU A 6 2.48 -17.55 6.86
CA GLU A 6 1.77 -17.29 5.58
C GLU A 6 0.35 -16.70 5.79
N CYS A 7 0.18 -15.95 6.87
CA CYS A 7 -1.03 -15.27 7.28
C CYS A 7 -0.52 -13.89 7.69
N CYS A 8 -1.14 -12.82 7.18
CA CYS A 8 -0.66 -11.42 7.20
C CYS A 8 0.10 -10.97 5.95
N GLU A 9 -0.50 -11.14 4.77
CA GLU A 9 -0.09 -10.33 3.60
C GLU A 9 -0.77 -8.96 3.65
N TYR A 10 -0.20 -7.96 3.00
CA TYR A 10 -0.83 -6.65 2.83
C TYR A 10 -1.00 -6.29 1.36
N GLN A 11 -2.13 -5.66 1.04
CA GLN A 11 -2.37 -5.02 -0.25
C GLN A 11 -2.21 -3.51 -0.11
N LEU A 12 -1.27 -2.96 -0.87
CA LEU A 12 -1.01 -1.53 -0.98
C LEU A 12 -1.69 -0.99 -2.25
N GLU A 13 -2.53 0.01 -2.06
CA GLU A 13 -3.24 0.71 -3.12
C GLU A 13 -2.89 2.19 -3.07
N TYR A 14 -2.85 2.81 -4.25
CA TYR A 14 -2.66 4.25 -4.40
C TYR A 14 -3.59 4.83 -5.43
N LYS A 15 -3.87 6.11 -5.29
CA LYS A 15 -4.57 6.90 -6.29
C LYS A 15 -4.06 8.33 -6.28
N LEU A 16 -4.31 9.07 -7.35
CA LEU A 16 -4.25 10.52 -7.29
C LEU A 16 -5.28 11.02 -6.27
N ALA A 17 -4.95 12.07 -5.51
CA ALA A 17 -5.90 12.68 -4.58
C ALA A 17 -7.20 13.07 -5.31
N SER A 18 -7.06 13.60 -6.54
CA SER A 18 -8.15 13.94 -7.44
C SER A 18 -8.83 12.76 -8.15
N ALA A 19 -8.25 11.56 -8.12
CA ALA A 19 -8.84 10.38 -8.74
C ALA A 19 -9.87 9.71 -7.83
N SER A 20 -10.85 9.07 -8.46
CA SER A 20 -11.88 8.25 -7.79
C SER A 20 -11.59 6.75 -7.84
N ILE A 21 -10.61 6.34 -8.63
CA ILE A 21 -10.20 4.94 -8.81
C ILE A 21 -8.89 4.66 -8.08
N TRP A 22 -8.81 3.52 -7.39
CA TRP A 22 -7.59 3.04 -6.73
C TRP A 22 -6.85 2.05 -7.62
N SER A 23 -5.54 2.24 -7.71
CA SER A 23 -4.61 1.34 -8.39
C SER A 23 -3.90 0.47 -7.37
N ILE A 24 -3.81 -0.83 -7.64
CA ILE A 24 -3.05 -1.76 -6.80
C ILE A 24 -1.56 -1.58 -7.12
N ILE A 25 -0.77 -1.25 -6.11
CA ILE A 25 0.69 -1.25 -6.20
C ILE A 25 1.20 -2.67 -6.06
N SER A 26 0.78 -3.32 -4.97
CA SER A 26 1.13 -4.69 -4.62
C SER A 26 -0.02 -5.32 -3.83
N SER A 27 -0.30 -6.59 -4.08
CA SER A 27 -1.36 -7.34 -3.40
C SER A 27 -0.86 -8.35 -2.37
N SER A 28 0.45 -8.60 -2.33
CA SER A 28 1.10 -9.68 -1.56
C SER A 28 2.40 -9.19 -0.93
N LEU A 29 2.35 -8.05 -0.24
CA LEU A 29 3.51 -7.58 0.54
C LEU A 29 3.61 -8.39 1.83
N SER A 30 4.81 -8.87 2.14
CA SER A 30 5.07 -9.57 3.40
C SER A 30 4.79 -8.66 4.60
N ALA A 31 4.33 -9.27 5.69
CA ALA A 31 4.06 -8.60 6.96
C ALA A 31 5.21 -7.73 7.48
N GLU A 32 6.43 -8.12 7.14
CA GLU A 32 7.66 -7.50 7.59
C GLU A 32 8.03 -6.24 6.78
N THR A 33 7.30 -5.95 5.69
CA THR A 33 7.56 -4.79 4.85
C THR A 33 7.01 -3.53 5.51
N VAL A 34 7.88 -2.80 6.20
CA VAL A 34 7.54 -1.52 6.85
C VAL A 34 7.69 -0.31 5.93
N THR A 35 8.44 -0.45 4.82
CA THR A 35 8.72 0.64 3.89
C THR A 35 8.53 0.18 2.45
N TYR A 36 7.76 0.95 1.68
CA TYR A 36 7.60 0.74 0.23
C TYR A 36 7.83 2.06 -0.51
N THR A 37 8.75 2.06 -1.46
CA THR A 37 9.04 3.25 -2.29
C THR A 37 8.41 3.07 -3.67
N LYS A 38 7.35 3.85 -3.96
CA LYS A 38 6.77 3.90 -5.31
C LYS A 38 7.54 4.92 -6.16
N THR A 39 8.19 4.45 -7.22
CA THR A 39 8.86 5.29 -8.21
C THR A 39 7.95 5.59 -9.40
N GLY A 40 8.32 6.59 -10.21
CA GLY A 40 7.56 6.98 -11.41
C GLY A 40 6.28 7.80 -11.12
N LEU A 41 6.16 8.36 -9.92
CA LEU A 41 5.11 9.31 -9.59
C LEU A 41 5.49 10.71 -10.05
N VAL A 42 4.48 11.50 -10.44
CA VAL A 42 4.69 12.88 -10.89
C VAL A 42 4.99 13.74 -9.66
N ASN A 43 6.12 14.44 -9.70
CA ASN A 43 6.51 15.32 -8.60
C ASN A 43 5.50 16.47 -8.42
N GLY A 44 5.22 16.83 -7.16
CA GLY A 44 4.26 17.89 -6.84
C GLY A 44 2.79 17.46 -6.99
N THR A 45 2.55 16.17 -7.24
CA THR A 45 1.19 15.63 -7.30
C THR A 45 0.83 14.94 -5.98
N SER A 46 -0.36 15.25 -5.45
CA SER A 46 -0.91 14.61 -4.27
C SER A 46 -1.44 13.21 -4.62
N TYR A 47 -1.00 12.22 -3.86
CA TYR A 47 -1.45 10.84 -3.96
C TYR A 47 -2.02 10.40 -2.62
N GLY A 48 -3.19 9.76 -2.65
CA GLY A 48 -3.72 9.03 -1.52
C GLY A 48 -3.19 7.60 -1.55
N VAL A 49 -2.66 7.14 -0.43
CA VAL A 49 -2.25 5.75 -0.23
C VAL A 49 -3.11 5.12 0.86
N ARG A 50 -3.48 3.86 0.65
CA ARG A 50 -4.16 3.05 1.66
C ARG A 50 -3.64 1.63 1.62
N ILE A 51 -3.64 0.98 2.77
CA ILE A 51 -3.32 -0.43 2.90
C ILE A 51 -4.52 -1.19 3.43
N LYS A 52 -4.64 -2.46 3.06
CA LYS A 52 -5.48 -3.41 3.78
C LYS A 52 -4.66 -4.64 4.08
N THR A 53 -4.88 -5.21 5.25
CA THR A 53 -4.19 -6.42 5.67
C THR A 53 -5.06 -7.65 5.42
N LYS A 54 -4.41 -8.78 5.17
CA LYS A 54 -5.04 -10.06 4.96
C LYS A 54 -4.57 -10.99 6.06
N ASP A 55 -5.35 -11.03 7.14
CA ASP A 55 -5.09 -11.93 8.25
C ASP A 55 -5.17 -13.39 7.79
N SER A 56 -6.13 -13.73 6.93
CA SER A 56 -6.31 -15.10 6.44
C SER A 56 -6.53 -15.11 4.93
N PRO A 57 -6.18 -16.19 4.19
CA PRO A 57 -6.36 -16.27 2.74
C PRO A 57 -7.80 -15.99 2.26
N SER A 58 -8.78 -16.11 3.15
CA SER A 58 -10.20 -15.85 2.94
C SER A 58 -10.74 -14.56 3.58
N SER A 59 -9.94 -13.82 4.38
CA SER A 59 -10.42 -12.65 5.14
C SER A 59 -9.48 -11.45 5.00
N TRP A 60 -10.03 -10.36 4.45
CA TRP A 60 -9.37 -9.06 4.42
C TRP A 60 -9.85 -8.21 5.59
N SER A 61 -8.92 -7.52 6.24
CA SER A 61 -9.19 -6.45 7.20
C SER A 61 -9.78 -5.24 6.49
N GLY A 62 -10.32 -4.30 7.29
CA GLY A 62 -10.66 -2.97 6.80
C GLY A 62 -9.46 -2.25 6.19
N TYR A 63 -9.75 -1.25 5.37
CA TYR A 63 -8.72 -0.33 4.88
C TYR A 63 -8.17 0.52 6.03
N SER A 64 -6.87 0.82 5.98
CA SER A 64 -6.27 1.84 6.84
C SER A 64 -6.83 3.21 6.54
N ASP A 65 -6.49 4.16 7.41
CA ASP A 65 -6.63 5.57 7.10
C ASP A 65 -5.90 5.91 5.78
N ILE A 66 -6.46 6.87 5.05
CA ILE A 66 -5.88 7.29 3.77
C ILE A 66 -4.86 8.36 4.08
N VAL A 67 -3.59 8.05 3.86
CA VAL A 67 -2.53 9.04 3.96
C VAL A 67 -2.42 9.72 2.61
N GLU A 68 -2.65 11.03 2.57
CA GLU A 68 -2.43 11.85 1.39
C GLU A 68 -1.05 12.49 1.47
N GLU A 69 -0.15 12.11 0.58
CA GLU A 69 1.19 12.68 0.48
C GLU A 69 1.42 13.31 -0.87
N ILE A 70 2.16 14.41 -0.88
CA ILE A 70 2.64 15.01 -2.13
C ILE A 70 3.92 14.29 -2.49
N SER A 71 3.93 13.63 -3.66
CA SER A 71 5.10 12.90 -4.12
C SER A 71 6.25 13.87 -4.31
N THR A 72 7.22 13.81 -3.40
CA THR A 72 8.45 14.59 -3.47
C THR A 72 9.53 13.69 -4.06
N ALA A 73 10.10 14.06 -5.20
CA ALA A 73 11.21 13.31 -5.76
C ALA A 73 12.36 13.36 -4.75
N ILE A 74 12.85 12.19 -4.33
CA ILE A 74 14.14 12.11 -3.67
C ILE A 74 15.17 12.33 -4.78
N ILE A 75 15.71 13.56 -4.84
CA ILE A 75 16.86 13.94 -5.66
C ILE A 75 18.16 13.49 -5.02
#